data_AF-A0A8T3XDF4-F1
#
_entry.id   AF-A0A8T3XDF4-F1
#
_cell.length_a   1.000
_cell.length_b   1.000
_cell.length_c   1.000
_cell.angle_alpha   90.00
_cell.angle_beta   90.00
_cell.angle_gamma   90.00
#
_symmetry.space_group_name_H-M   'P 1'
#
loop_
_entity.id
_entity.type
_entity.pdbx_description
1 polymer ?
#
loop_
_entity_poly.entity_id
_entity_poly.type
_entity_poly.pdbx_seq_one_letter_code
_entity_poly.pdbx_strand_id
1 'polypeptide(L)'
;MAEIKINNMVKFYTLCLLATGPKYGYELMKELESKLKRQISASNVYPFLEILIKNNLIKVKKTDKREKKIYDLTKEGKAFTKVMFSRFGDLIDIAIEPKLTTCSHCSCKVYGSGYTEKIKNKVLKFCCMHCAHSYANVDSAVK
;
A
#
# COMPACT_ATOMS: atom_id res chain seq x y z
N MET A 1 15.01 19.47 -15.25
CA MET A 1 14.09 18.64 -14.43
C MET A 1 14.24 19.06 -12.99
N ALA A 2 13.13 19.22 -12.26
CA ALA A 2 13.20 19.58 -10.83
C ALA A 2 13.40 18.31 -10.00
N GLU A 3 14.33 18.32 -9.05
CA GLU A 3 14.59 17.17 -8.18
C GLU A 3 13.32 16.78 -7.39
N ILE A 4 12.89 15.52 -7.48
CA ILE A 4 11.69 15.03 -6.79
C ILE A 4 12.09 14.37 -5.48
N LYS A 5 11.81 15.04 -4.35
CA LYS A 5 12.06 14.51 -3.00
C LYS A 5 10.77 14.05 -2.32
N ILE A 6 10.68 12.75 -2.04
CA ILE A 6 9.61 12.14 -1.23
C ILE A 6 10.11 11.95 0.20
N ASN A 7 10.10 13.04 0.98
CA ASN A 7 10.70 13.11 2.31
C ASN A 7 9.66 13.16 3.45
N ASN A 8 8.37 13.01 3.14
CA ASN A 8 7.31 12.98 4.14
C ASN A 8 6.11 12.15 3.67
N MET A 9 5.27 11.77 4.63
CA MET A 9 4.08 10.96 4.38
C MET A 9 3.04 11.67 3.51
N VAL A 10 2.93 12.99 3.57
CA VAL A 10 1.96 13.74 2.73
C VAL A 10 2.26 13.54 1.26
N LYS A 11 3.53 13.68 0.85
CA LYS A 11 3.96 13.48 -0.54
C LYS A 11 3.79 12.03 -0.99
N PHE A 12 4.14 11.08 -0.14
CA PHE A 12 3.99 9.66 -0.46
C PHE A 12 2.51 9.29 -0.64
N TYR A 13 1.65 9.64 0.32
CA TYR A 13 0.21 9.41 0.20
C TYR A 13 -0.43 10.17 -0.97
N THR A 14 0.10 11.35 -1.33
CA THR A 14 -0.33 12.06 -2.55
C THR A 14 -0.14 11.20 -3.79
N LEU A 15 1.03 10.56 -3.93
CA LEU A 15 1.30 9.63 -5.03
C LEU A 15 0.41 8.39 -4.97
N CYS A 16 0.19 7.82 -3.79
CA CYS A 16 -0.71 6.68 -3.60
C CYS A 16 -2.13 7.00 -4.05
N LEU A 17 -2.65 8.17 -3.70
CA LEU A 17 -3.99 8.60 -4.08
C LEU A 17 -4.12 8.85 -5.57
N LEU A 18 -3.13 9.49 -6.20
CA LEU A 18 -3.12 9.69 -7.65
C LEU A 18 -2.97 8.38 -8.43
N ALA A 19 -2.38 7.35 -7.82
CA ALA A 19 -2.29 6.02 -8.41
C ALA A 19 -3.64 5.28 -8.48
N THR A 20 -4.64 5.69 -7.67
CA THR A 20 -5.99 5.08 -7.72
C THR A 20 -6.86 5.67 -8.82
N GLY A 21 -6.49 6.82 -9.38
CA GLY A 21 -7.18 7.45 -10.50
C GLY A 21 -7.10 8.98 -10.49
N PRO A 22 -7.78 9.64 -11.45
CA PRO A 22 -7.84 11.10 -11.52
C PRO A 22 -8.54 11.68 -10.29
N LYS A 23 -7.99 12.78 -9.74
CA LYS A 23 -8.51 13.41 -8.51
C LYS A 23 -8.68 14.91 -8.66
N TYR A 24 -9.74 15.45 -8.06
CA TYR A 24 -9.85 16.88 -7.85
C TYR A 24 -8.93 17.32 -6.71
N GLY A 25 -8.34 18.52 -6.80
CA GLY A 25 -7.45 19.04 -5.74
C GLY A 25 -8.07 19.00 -4.34
N TYR A 26 -9.33 19.38 -4.20
CA TYR A 26 -10.04 19.35 -2.91
C TYR A 26 -10.32 17.93 -2.40
N GLU A 27 -10.67 17.00 -3.29
CA GLU A 27 -10.88 15.59 -2.95
C GLU A 27 -9.58 14.96 -2.45
N LEU A 28 -8.47 15.22 -3.15
CA LEU A 28 -7.14 14.79 -2.75
C LEU A 28 -6.77 15.28 -1.34
N MET A 29 -7.03 16.56 -1.04
CA MET A 29 -6.79 17.13 0.29
C MET A 29 -7.59 16.42 1.38
N LYS A 30 -8.90 16.23 1.16
CA LYS A 30 -9.78 15.54 2.11
C LYS A 30 -9.35 14.10 2.38
N GLU A 31 -8.97 13.37 1.33
CA GLU A 31 -8.51 11.99 1.48
C GLU A 31 -7.16 11.92 2.21
N LEU A 32 -6.26 12.87 1.97
CA LEU A 32 -5.00 12.98 2.71
C LEU A 32 -5.26 13.20 4.20
N GLU A 33 -6.15 14.12 4.55
CA GLU A 33 -6.51 14.41 5.94
C GLU A 33 -7.14 13.20 6.64
N SER A 34 -8.04 12.50 5.94
CA SER A 34 -8.67 11.27 6.43
C SER A 34 -7.64 10.16 6.69
N LYS A 35 -6.75 9.90 5.72
CA LYS A 35 -5.74 8.84 5.83
C LYS A 35 -4.67 9.14 6.88
N LEU A 36 -4.27 10.41 7.02
CA LEU A 36 -3.25 10.83 7.98
C LEU A 36 -3.82 11.23 9.34
N LYS A 37 -5.14 11.21 9.52
CA LYS A 37 -5.88 11.59 10.74
C LYS A 37 -5.45 12.95 11.31
N ARG A 38 -5.17 13.91 10.42
CA ARG A 38 -4.77 15.29 10.78
C ARG A 38 -5.08 16.26 9.66
N GLN A 39 -5.24 17.54 9.98
CA GLN A 39 -5.39 18.59 8.97
C GLN A 39 -4.11 18.76 8.15
N ILE A 40 -4.28 19.01 6.84
CA ILE A 40 -3.19 19.19 5.89
C ILE A 40 -3.34 20.55 5.24
N SER A 41 -2.33 21.40 5.41
CA SER A 41 -2.29 22.69 4.70
C SER A 41 -2.11 22.48 3.19
N ALA A 42 -2.85 23.26 2.41
CA ALA A 42 -2.71 23.41 0.97
C ALA A 42 -1.25 23.65 0.54
N SER A 43 -0.49 24.41 1.34
CA SER A 43 0.92 24.73 1.10
C SER A 43 1.85 23.50 1.13
N ASN A 44 1.40 22.35 1.65
CA ASN A 44 2.18 21.11 1.64
C ASN A 44 1.93 20.25 0.40
N VAL A 45 0.78 20.42 -0.25
CA VAL A 45 0.32 19.54 -1.33
C VAL A 45 0.46 20.21 -2.70
N TYR A 46 -0.03 21.44 -2.85
CA TYR A 46 0.00 22.12 -4.15
C TYR A 46 1.42 22.37 -4.68
N PRO A 47 2.42 22.80 -3.88
CA PRO A 47 3.79 22.91 -4.37
C PRO A 47 4.36 21.57 -4.85
N PHE A 48 3.96 20.47 -4.21
CA PHE A 48 4.38 19.14 -4.65
C PHE A 48 3.71 18.73 -5.96
N LEU A 49 2.41 19.00 -6.14
CA LEU A 49 1.72 18.78 -7.41
C LEU A 49 2.37 19.58 -8.55
N GLU A 50 2.75 20.84 -8.32
CA GLU A 50 3.48 21.65 -9.31
C GLU A 50 4.84 21.04 -9.67
N ILE A 51 5.57 20.47 -8.72
CA ILE A 51 6.82 19.72 -9.00
C ILE A 51 6.53 18.49 -9.87
N LEU A 52 5.45 17.75 -9.59
CA LEU A 52 5.07 16.59 -10.40
C LEU A 52 4.66 16.98 -11.83
N ILE A 53 3.97 18.11 -12.01
CA ILE A 53 3.62 18.65 -13.33
C ILE A 53 4.88 19.03 -14.09
N LYS A 54 5.80 19.79 -13.46
CA LYS A 54 7.07 20.21 -14.07
C LYS A 54 7.96 19.04 -14.52
N ASN A 55 7.81 17.89 -13.88
CA ASN A 55 8.51 16.66 -14.24
C ASN A 55 7.69 15.71 -15.15
N ASN A 56 6.57 16.18 -15.70
CA ASN A 56 5.68 15.40 -16.57
C ASN A 56 5.20 14.09 -15.92
N LEU A 57 5.07 14.05 -14.59
CA LEU A 57 4.55 12.89 -13.87
C LEU A 57 3.03 12.95 -13.71
N ILE A 58 2.46 14.15 -13.69
CA ILE A 58 1.01 14.34 -13.68
C ILE A 58 0.61 15.37 -14.73
N LYS A 59 -0.60 15.23 -15.26
CA LYS A 59 -1.25 16.20 -16.15
C LYS A 59 -2.47 16.80 -15.47
N VAL A 60 -2.82 18.02 -15.86
CA VAL A 60 -3.99 18.73 -15.34
C VAL A 60 -5.03 18.91 -16.45
N LYS A 61 -6.26 18.49 -16.19
CA LYS A 61 -7.42 18.82 -17.03
C LYS A 61 -8.26 19.90 -16.34
N LYS A 62 -8.61 20.96 -17.07
CA LYS A 62 -9.58 21.98 -16.61
C LYS A 62 -11.01 21.53 -16.97
N THR A 63 -11.98 21.83 -16.11
CA THR A 63 -13.42 21.59 -16.37
C THR A 63 -14.18 22.91 -16.53
N ASP A 64 -15.18 22.93 -17.41
CA ASP A 64 -15.77 24.14 -18.02
C ASP A 64 -16.51 25.11 -17.08
N LYS A 65 -16.96 24.68 -15.89
CA LYS A 65 -17.89 25.50 -15.08
C LYS A 65 -17.26 26.25 -13.91
N ARG A 66 -16.06 25.88 -13.44
CA ARG A 66 -15.42 26.47 -12.23
C ARG A 66 -13.88 26.37 -12.20
N GLU A 67 -13.22 26.20 -13.34
CA GLU A 67 -11.75 25.99 -13.43
C GLU A 67 -11.19 24.90 -12.47
N LYS A 68 -12.00 23.92 -12.09
CA LYS A 68 -11.54 22.85 -11.20
C LYS A 68 -10.45 22.04 -11.91
N LYS A 69 -9.27 21.97 -11.29
CA LYS A 69 -8.14 21.16 -11.75
C LYS A 69 -8.36 19.70 -11.36
N ILE A 70 -8.37 18.81 -12.36
CA ILE A 70 -8.28 17.36 -12.18
C ILE A 70 -6.83 16.95 -12.46
N TYR A 71 -6.21 16.30 -11.49
CA TYR A 71 -4.86 15.76 -11.59
C TYR A 71 -4.92 14.28 -11.96
N ASP A 72 -4.14 13.86 -12.95
CA ASP A 72 -4.06 12.47 -13.41
C ASP A 72 -2.60 12.10 -13.70
N LEU A 73 -2.20 10.86 -13.43
CA LEU A 73 -0.84 10.40 -13.72
C LEU A 73 -0.63 10.27 -15.24
N THR A 74 0.56 10.66 -15.68
CA THR A 74 1.06 10.34 -17.03
C THR A 74 1.56 8.89 -17.07
N LYS A 75 2.04 8.43 -18.23
CA LYS A 75 2.68 7.11 -18.32
C LYS A 75 3.96 7.07 -17.49
N GLU A 76 4.74 8.15 -17.54
CA GLU A 76 5.96 8.37 -16.78
C GLU A 76 5.67 8.44 -15.28
N GLY A 77 4.58 9.12 -14.89
CA GLY A 77 4.07 9.16 -13.53
C GLY A 77 3.77 7.79 -12.97
N LYS A 78 3.10 6.93 -13.74
CA LYS A 78 2.78 5.55 -13.33
C LYS A 78 4.04 4.69 -13.17
N ALA A 79 5.02 4.84 -14.05
CA ALA A 79 6.30 4.15 -13.92
C ALA A 79 7.05 4.61 -12.66
N PHE A 80 7.07 5.92 -12.41
CA PHE A 80 7.68 6.51 -11.22
C PHE A 80 7.02 6.01 -9.92
N THR A 81 5.68 6.02 -9.84
CA THR A 81 4.98 5.53 -8.65
C THR A 81 5.23 4.05 -8.40
N LYS A 82 5.31 3.21 -9.45
CA LYS A 82 5.65 1.79 -9.32
C LYS A 82 7.03 1.57 -8.69
N VAL A 83 8.04 2.33 -9.11
CA VAL A 83 9.39 2.28 -8.49
C VAL A 83 9.33 2.70 -7.03
N MET A 84 8.60 3.77 -6.71
CA MET A 84 8.44 4.22 -5.33
C MET A 84 7.71 3.20 -4.44
N PHE A 85 6.72 2.50 -4.96
CA PHE A 85 6.01 1.44 -4.22
C PHE A 85 6.88 0.20 -4.01
N SER A 86 7.72 -0.17 -4.98
CA SER A 86 8.69 -1.27 -4.80
C SER A 86 9.62 -0.98 -3.62
N ARG A 87 10.19 0.23 -3.56
CA ARG A 87 11.05 0.66 -2.44
C ARG A 87 10.34 0.62 -1.10
N PHE A 88 9.04 0.95 -1.08
CA PHE A 88 8.25 0.83 0.14
C PHE A 88 7.95 -0.63 0.48
N GLY A 89 7.75 -1.49 -0.51
CA GLY A 89 7.67 -2.95 -0.37
C GLY A 89 8.89 -3.52 0.31
N ASP A 90 10.09 -3.12 -0.11
CA ASP A 90 11.35 -3.57 0.50
C ASP A 90 11.41 -3.24 2.01
N LEU A 91 10.93 -2.04 2.41
CA LEU A 91 10.84 -1.66 3.82
C LEU A 91 9.83 -2.49 4.60
N ILE A 92 8.70 -2.81 3.97
CA ILE A 92 7.67 -3.67 4.55
C ILE A 92 8.19 -5.08 4.73
N ASP A 93 8.92 -5.62 3.74
CA ASP A 93 9.53 -6.95 3.83
C ASP A 93 10.52 -7.00 5.00
N ILE A 94 11.39 -6.01 5.15
CA ILE A 94 12.30 -5.92 6.31
C ILE A 94 11.53 -5.91 7.65
N ALA A 95 10.42 -5.18 7.73
CA ALA A 95 9.67 -5.00 8.97
C ALA A 95 8.73 -6.17 9.31
N ILE A 96 8.26 -6.90 8.29
CA ILE A 96 7.20 -7.91 8.40
C ILE A 96 7.76 -9.32 8.21
N GLU A 97 8.67 -9.55 7.26
CA GLU A 97 9.18 -10.88 6.93
C GLU A 97 9.74 -11.63 8.16
N PRO A 98 10.52 -11.00 9.06
CA PRO A 98 10.99 -11.66 10.28
C PRO A 98 9.86 -12.06 11.25
N LYS A 99 8.68 -11.45 11.11
CA LYS A 99 7.48 -11.73 11.93
C LYS A 99 6.56 -12.76 11.27
N LEU A 100 6.88 -13.20 10.06
CA LEU A 100 6.14 -14.26 9.39
C LEU A 100 6.52 -15.61 10.02
N THR A 101 5.49 -16.39 10.30
CA THR A 101 5.61 -17.78 10.76
C THR A 101 5.22 -18.70 9.61
N THR A 102 5.64 -19.96 9.63
CA THR A 102 5.30 -20.92 8.57
C THR A 102 4.11 -21.78 8.97
N CYS A 103 3.23 -22.08 8.02
CA CYS A 103 2.16 -23.05 8.23
C CYS A 103 2.74 -24.43 8.54
N SER A 104 2.21 -25.09 9.57
CA SER A 104 2.66 -26.42 10.01
C SER A 104 2.32 -27.55 9.01
N HIS A 105 1.50 -27.28 7.99
CA HIS A 105 1.09 -28.27 6.98
C HIS A 105 1.72 -27.99 5.61
N CYS A 106 1.43 -26.83 5.01
CA CYS A 106 1.85 -26.50 3.64
C CYS A 106 3.13 -25.65 3.56
N SER A 107 3.73 -25.30 4.70
CA SER A 107 4.94 -24.48 4.80
C SER A 107 4.84 -23.04 4.24
N CYS A 108 3.65 -22.58 3.81
CA CYS A 108 3.45 -21.20 3.39
C CYS A 108 3.78 -20.21 4.53
N LYS A 109 4.39 -19.07 4.17
CA LYS A 109 4.57 -17.93 5.09
C LYS A 109 3.20 -17.34 5.46
N VAL A 110 2.91 -17.27 6.75
CA VAL A 110 1.65 -16.80 7.31
C VAL A 110 1.85 -15.39 7.85
N TYR A 111 1.13 -14.44 7.26
CA TYR A 111 1.03 -13.07 7.74
C TYR A 111 -0.12 -12.93 8.74
N GLY A 112 0.12 -12.24 9.86
CA GLY A 112 -0.88 -12.03 10.91
C GLY A 112 -1.09 -13.24 11.84
N SER A 113 -2.31 -13.45 12.31
CA SER A 113 -2.62 -14.49 13.31
C SER A 113 -2.64 -15.91 12.74
N GLY A 114 -3.04 -16.09 11.47
CA GLY A 114 -3.29 -17.43 10.90
C GLY A 114 -4.42 -18.18 11.59
N TYR A 115 -4.66 -19.43 11.19
CA TYR A 115 -5.53 -20.36 11.94
C TYR A 115 -4.68 -21.10 12.98
N THR A 116 -5.18 -21.24 14.21
CA THR A 116 -4.43 -21.88 15.30
C THR A 116 -5.28 -22.98 15.93
N GLU A 117 -4.71 -24.16 16.10
CA GLU A 117 -5.41 -25.31 16.68
C GLU A 117 -4.48 -26.12 17.59
N LYS A 118 -5.05 -26.70 18.66
CA LYS A 118 -4.29 -27.54 19.58
C LYS A 118 -4.38 -29.00 19.14
N ILE A 119 -3.29 -29.53 18.59
CA ILE A 119 -3.18 -30.91 18.13
C ILE A 119 -2.07 -31.60 18.93
N LYS A 120 -2.34 -32.80 19.49
CA LYS A 120 -1.38 -33.57 20.30
C LYS A 120 -0.70 -32.73 21.40
N ASN A 121 -1.49 -31.91 22.08
CA ASN A 121 -1.06 -31.00 23.16
C ASN A 121 -0.11 -29.86 22.74
N LYS A 122 0.16 -29.67 21.45
CA LYS A 122 0.91 -28.52 20.90
C LYS A 122 -0.04 -27.55 20.21
N VAL A 123 0.19 -26.25 20.41
CA VAL A 123 -0.54 -25.20 19.69
C VAL A 123 0.17 -25.00 18.35
N LEU A 124 -0.48 -25.40 17.27
CA LEU A 124 0.06 -25.32 15.91
C LEU A 124 -0.62 -24.19 15.14
N LYS A 125 0.15 -23.55 14.25
CA LYS A 125 -0.33 -22.48 13.39
C LYS A 125 -0.36 -22.93 11.94
N PHE A 126 -1.43 -22.55 11.25
CA PHE A 126 -1.75 -22.91 9.88
C PHE A 126 -2.16 -21.69 9.07
N CYS A 127 -2.00 -21.75 7.74
CA CYS A 127 -2.45 -20.66 6.87
C CYS A 127 -3.99 -20.58 6.79
N CYS A 128 -4.70 -21.69 6.99
CA CYS A 128 -6.17 -21.77 7.00
C CYS A 128 -6.66 -23.02 7.76
N MET A 129 -7.97 -23.12 8.02
CA MET A 129 -8.59 -24.28 8.66
C MET A 129 -8.41 -25.58 7.86
N HIS A 130 -8.39 -25.51 6.52
CA HIS A 130 -8.22 -26.69 5.68
C HIS A 130 -6.83 -27.32 5.83
N CYS A 131 -5.79 -26.49 6.02
CA CYS A 131 -4.46 -27.00 6.32
C CYS A 131 -4.39 -27.66 7.69
N ALA A 132 -5.11 -27.13 8.68
CA ALA A 132 -5.18 -27.74 10.01
C ALA A 132 -5.90 -29.11 9.96
N HIS A 133 -7.06 -29.17 9.30
CA HIS A 133 -7.81 -30.42 9.13
C HIS A 133 -7.01 -31.46 8.34
N SER A 134 -6.38 -31.05 7.23
CA SER A 134 -5.53 -31.94 6.43
C SER A 134 -4.36 -32.48 7.26
N TYR A 135 -3.68 -31.61 8.02
CA TYR A 135 -2.61 -32.03 8.93
C TYR A 135 -3.11 -33.04 9.98
N ALA A 136 -4.25 -32.78 10.62
CA ALA A 136 -4.84 -33.69 11.60
C ALA A 136 -5.20 -35.06 10.99
N ASN A 137 -5.71 -35.07 9.75
CA ASN A 137 -6.11 -36.29 9.05
C ASN A 137 -4.92 -37.12 8.56
N VAL A 138 -3.88 -36.48 8.01
CA VAL A 138 -2.66 -37.18 7.55
C VAL A 138 -1.91 -37.82 8.72
N ASP A 139 -1.87 -37.13 9.86
CA ASP A 139 -1.17 -37.56 11.07
C ASP A 139 -1.95 -38.65 11.86
N SER A 140 -3.19 -38.96 11.42
CA SER A 140 -4.05 -40.05 11.91
C SER A 140 -3.91 -41.34 11.10
N ALA A 141 -3.33 -41.26 9.89
CA ALA A 141 -3.17 -42.40 8.97
C ALA A 141 -1.80 -43.11 9.10
N VAL A 142 -0.94 -42.68 10.03
CA VAL A 142 0.40 -43.25 10.31
C VAL A 142 0.41 -44.03 11.64
N LYS A 143 -0.73 -44.58 12.06
CA LYS A 143 -0.81 -45.54 13.17
C LYS A 143 -1.13 -46.93 12.67
#